data_AF-A0A6A5VXD8-F1
#
_entry.id   AF-A0A6A5VXD8-F1
#
_cell.length_a   1.000
_cell.length_b   1.000
_cell.length_c   1.000
_cell.angle_alpha   90.00
_cell.angle_beta   90.00
_cell.angle_gamma   90.00
#
_symmetry.space_group_name_H-M   'P 1'
#
loop_
_entity.id
_entity.type
_entity.pdbx_description
1 polymer ?
#
loop_
_entity_poly.entity_id
_entity_poly.type
_entity_poly.pdbx_seq_one_letter_code
_entity_poly.pdbx_strand_id
1 'polypeptide(L)'
;MPLKNFTITQHLVQLCAFAYTVSALPLQNITLPLPLGTSNHGTPGLLCTPTKWTDVALFYLFNYVAHAATVLTRPGERSDDFIASVIGSLLFPALGLYRGIEAILCGAVLVRNDDLRKAARSGALCISCTTREGDNVEWPSGKTEVACDRSIHVLTYSPPWLKSRFRTPVYVQRQVIHGAYSLPEGYRFAIVPSDAQFTAPASPRAVLEVSATYNMVKALIALVQSGYALMTLYRSRGDQIAQFGYAAFGLTVAPYAVMSVMNLLGNLCRPDYASLYIVESSIMDEARRRGGVFEGAVGRVLEDRV
;
A
#
# COMPACT_ATOMS: atom_id res chain seq x y z
N MET A 1 -59.83 -1.46 -1.84
CA MET A 1 -58.68 -0.54 -2.04
C MET A 1 -57.41 -1.36 -2.22
N PRO A 2 -56.92 -1.56 -3.45
CA PRO A 2 -55.66 -2.26 -3.68
C PRO A 2 -54.51 -1.25 -3.78
N LEU A 3 -53.51 -1.35 -2.90
CA LEU A 3 -52.29 -0.54 -2.95
C LEU A 3 -51.22 -1.25 -3.79
N LYS A 4 -51.05 -0.74 -5.01
CA LYS A 4 -49.85 -0.67 -5.86
C LYS A 4 -48.62 -1.49 -5.43
N ASN A 5 -48.48 -2.67 -6.04
CA ASN A 5 -47.20 -3.33 -6.29
C ASN A 5 -46.86 -3.18 -7.77
N PHE A 6 -46.29 -2.04 -8.21
CA PHE A 6 -45.83 -1.93 -9.61
C PHE A 6 -44.96 -0.69 -9.87
N THR A 7 -43.67 -0.68 -9.49
CA THR A 7 -42.65 0.24 -10.11
C THR A 7 -41.19 -0.02 -9.68
N ILE A 8 -40.69 -1.28 -9.64
CA ILE A 8 -39.23 -1.51 -9.45
C ILE A 8 -38.65 -2.49 -10.48
N THR A 9 -39.46 -3.42 -11.00
CA THR A 9 -39.03 -4.40 -12.01
C THR A 9 -38.82 -3.82 -13.41
N GLN A 10 -39.33 -2.62 -13.70
CA GLN A 10 -39.26 -2.03 -15.05
C GLN A 10 -37.91 -1.37 -15.37
N HIS A 11 -37.15 -0.93 -14.36
CA HIS A 11 -35.83 -0.32 -14.55
C HIS A 11 -34.67 -1.35 -14.61
N LEU A 12 -34.85 -2.54 -14.03
CA LEU A 12 -33.87 -3.62 -14.12
C LEU A 12 -33.86 -4.29 -15.51
N VAL A 13 -34.98 -4.29 -16.23
CA VAL A 13 -35.04 -4.83 -17.59
C VAL A 13 -34.51 -3.82 -18.62
N GLN A 14 -34.62 -2.51 -18.37
CA GLN A 14 -34.06 -1.48 -19.27
C GLN A 14 -32.54 -1.35 -19.20
N LEU A 15 -31.89 -1.77 -18.11
CA LEU A 15 -30.42 -1.79 -18.02
C LEU A 15 -29.77 -2.99 -18.74
N CYS A 16 -30.53 -4.05 -19.03
CA CYS A 16 -30.06 -5.24 -19.75
C CYS A 16 -30.27 -5.16 -21.28
N ALA A 17 -30.88 -4.08 -21.80
CA ALA A 17 -31.18 -3.90 -23.22
C ALA A 17 -30.19 -3.01 -23.97
N PHE A 18 -29.05 -2.63 -23.37
CA PHE A 18 -27.86 -2.21 -24.13
C PHE A 18 -27.08 -3.45 -24.59
N ALA A 19 -27.78 -4.37 -25.26
CA ALA A 19 -27.11 -5.24 -26.22
C ALA A 19 -26.66 -4.32 -27.35
N TYR A 20 -25.40 -3.88 -27.30
CA TYR A 20 -24.74 -3.30 -28.46
C TYR A 20 -24.81 -4.34 -29.57
N THR A 21 -25.76 -4.19 -30.49
CA THR A 21 -25.69 -4.84 -31.78
C THR A 21 -24.52 -4.21 -32.52
N VAL A 22 -23.34 -4.85 -32.41
CA VAL A 22 -22.21 -4.53 -33.27
C VAL A 22 -22.57 -5.04 -34.65
N SER A 23 -23.22 -4.19 -35.43
CA SER A 23 -23.38 -4.39 -36.86
C SER A 23 -21.98 -4.34 -37.48
N ALA A 24 -21.47 -5.48 -37.95
CA ALA A 24 -20.24 -5.48 -38.75
C ALA A 24 -20.52 -4.68 -40.04
N LEU A 25 -19.82 -3.56 -40.21
CA LEU A 25 -19.85 -2.81 -41.46
C LEU A 25 -19.36 -3.73 -42.60
N PRO A 26 -19.95 -3.64 -43.80
CA PRO A 26 -19.50 -4.43 -44.95
C PRO A 26 -18.04 -4.11 -45.27
N LEU A 27 -17.23 -5.15 -45.51
CA LEU A 27 -15.84 -4.99 -45.91
C LEU A 27 -15.76 -4.18 -47.22
N GLN A 28 -15.18 -2.97 -47.16
CA GLN A 28 -14.82 -2.20 -48.35
C GLN A 28 -13.35 -2.41 -48.69
N ASN A 29 -13.06 -2.72 -49.97
CA ASN A 29 -11.70 -2.76 -50.49
C ASN A 29 -11.18 -1.33 -50.66
N ILE A 30 -10.51 -0.81 -49.63
CA ILE A 30 -9.81 0.47 -49.65
C ILE A 30 -8.30 0.27 -49.74
N THR A 31 -7.64 1.01 -50.61
CA THR A 31 -6.17 1.08 -50.66
C THR A 31 -5.71 2.13 -49.65
N LEU A 32 -5.13 1.67 -48.54
CA LEU A 32 -4.58 2.54 -47.50
C LEU A 32 -3.07 2.70 -47.70
N PRO A 33 -2.52 3.93 -47.68
CA PRO A 33 -1.07 4.11 -47.64
C PRO A 33 -0.54 3.54 -46.33
N LEU A 34 0.38 2.57 -46.42
CA LEU A 34 0.97 1.90 -45.28
C LEU A 34 2.39 2.42 -45.02
N PRO A 35 2.82 2.52 -43.76
CA PRO A 35 4.21 2.84 -43.45
C PRO A 35 5.16 1.76 -44.01
N LEU A 36 6.34 2.19 -44.47
CA LEU A 36 7.38 1.30 -44.99
C LEU A 36 7.77 0.26 -43.93
N GLY A 37 7.84 -1.02 -44.31
CA GLY A 37 8.14 -2.12 -43.39
C GLY A 37 6.92 -2.77 -42.74
N THR A 38 5.71 -2.35 -43.13
CA THR A 38 4.47 -3.06 -42.76
C THR A 38 4.46 -4.48 -43.33
N SER A 39 4.10 -5.47 -42.50
CA SER A 39 3.98 -6.87 -42.89
C SER A 39 2.66 -7.46 -42.39
N ASN A 40 2.13 -8.44 -43.10
CA ASN A 40 0.97 -9.24 -42.66
C ASN A 40 1.38 -10.66 -42.21
N HIS A 41 2.66 -11.00 -42.26
CA HIS A 41 3.20 -12.32 -41.91
C HIS A 41 2.43 -13.49 -42.56
N GLY A 42 1.91 -13.31 -43.77
CA GLY A 42 1.12 -14.32 -44.48
C GLY A 42 -0.28 -14.54 -43.93
N THR A 43 -0.74 -13.74 -42.97
CA THR A 43 -2.07 -13.83 -42.36
C THR A 43 -2.99 -12.72 -42.91
N PRO A 44 -4.05 -13.06 -43.65
CA PRO A 44 -5.01 -12.08 -44.16
C PRO A 44 -5.65 -11.27 -43.02
N GLY A 45 -5.76 -9.95 -43.19
CA GLY A 45 -6.36 -9.07 -42.18
C GLY A 45 -5.44 -8.67 -41.01
N LEU A 46 -4.24 -9.26 -40.90
CA LEU A 46 -3.23 -8.83 -39.93
C LEU A 46 -2.36 -7.73 -40.53
N LEU A 47 -2.23 -6.61 -39.83
CA LEU A 47 -1.38 -5.49 -40.23
C LEU A 47 -0.40 -5.15 -39.11
N CYS A 48 0.85 -5.58 -39.26
CA CYS A 48 1.92 -5.26 -38.33
C CYS A 48 2.72 -4.07 -38.85
N THR A 49 2.64 -2.94 -38.15
CA THR A 49 3.48 -1.77 -38.44
C THR A 49 4.81 -1.87 -37.69
N PRO A 50 5.92 -1.37 -38.26
CA PRO A 50 7.22 -1.44 -37.60
C PRO A 50 7.22 -0.59 -36.32
N THR A 51 7.73 -1.17 -35.24
CA THR A 51 7.96 -0.47 -33.97
C THR A 51 9.03 0.59 -34.15
N LYS A 52 8.80 1.80 -33.61
CA LYS A 52 9.81 2.85 -33.53
C LYS A 52 10.63 2.68 -32.27
N TRP A 53 11.89 3.11 -32.30
CA TRP A 53 12.74 3.16 -31.10
C TRP A 53 12.11 3.97 -29.95
N THR A 54 11.32 4.99 -30.28
CA THR A 54 10.54 5.76 -29.29
C THR A 54 9.53 4.90 -28.55
N ASP A 55 8.87 3.95 -29.23
CA ASP A 55 7.87 3.08 -28.60
C ASP A 55 8.54 2.15 -27.58
N VAL A 56 9.71 1.61 -27.92
CA VAL A 56 10.53 0.80 -27.02
C VAL A 56 11.00 1.61 -25.80
N ALA A 57 11.51 2.83 -26.04
CA ALA A 57 11.99 3.69 -24.97
C ALA A 57 10.86 4.09 -24.01
N LEU A 58 9.69 4.48 -24.53
CA LEU A 58 8.53 4.84 -23.72
C LEU A 58 7.98 3.62 -22.95
N PHE A 59 8.02 2.43 -23.55
CA PHE A 59 7.62 1.20 -22.88
C PHE A 59 8.47 0.95 -21.63
N TYR A 60 9.80 0.98 -21.74
CA TYR A 60 10.68 0.78 -20.58
C TYR A 60 10.57 1.93 -19.56
N LEU A 61 10.46 3.15 -20.04
CA LEU A 61 10.32 4.33 -19.19
C LEU A 61 9.06 4.23 -18.30
N PHE A 62 7.89 3.95 -18.88
CA PHE A 62 6.65 3.96 -18.11
C PHE A 62 6.36 2.63 -17.38
N ASN A 63 6.79 1.48 -17.89
CA ASN A 63 6.53 0.21 -17.19
C ASN A 63 7.58 -0.10 -16.11
N TYR A 64 8.83 0.32 -16.28
CA TYR A 64 9.91 -0.01 -15.35
C TYR A 64 10.40 1.20 -14.57
N VAL A 65 10.83 2.28 -15.24
CA VAL A 65 11.44 3.43 -14.55
C VAL A 65 10.40 4.19 -13.71
N ALA A 66 9.26 4.54 -14.30
CA ALA A 66 8.17 5.22 -13.61
C ALA A 66 7.57 4.35 -12.51
N HIS A 67 7.47 3.03 -12.72
CA HIS A 67 7.07 2.09 -11.67
C HIS A 67 8.03 2.15 -10.48
N ALA A 68 9.34 1.96 -10.72
CA ALA A 68 10.36 2.01 -9.68
C ALA A 68 10.30 3.32 -8.87
N ALA A 69 10.09 4.45 -9.56
CA ALA A 69 10.00 5.76 -8.93
C ALA A 69 8.72 5.97 -8.09
N THR A 70 7.64 5.26 -8.42
CA THR A 70 6.32 5.43 -7.79
C THR A 70 6.00 4.40 -6.72
N VAL A 71 6.87 3.40 -6.50
CA VAL A 71 6.74 2.42 -5.42
C VAL A 71 6.55 3.15 -4.08
N LEU A 72 5.50 2.76 -3.36
CA LEU A 72 5.18 3.34 -2.07
C LEU A 72 6.19 2.89 -1.01
N THR A 73 6.68 3.86 -0.26
CA THR A 73 7.51 3.69 0.94
C THR A 73 6.65 3.31 2.13
N ARG A 74 7.10 2.38 2.97
CA ARG A 74 6.49 2.12 4.28
C ARG A 74 7.00 3.13 5.32
N PRO A 75 6.24 3.43 6.39
CA PRO A 75 6.68 4.39 7.39
C PRO A 75 7.96 3.91 8.07
N GLY A 76 8.97 4.76 8.12
CA GLY A 76 10.28 4.43 8.71
C GLY A 76 11.04 3.32 7.97
N GLU A 77 10.70 3.02 6.73
CA GLU A 77 11.44 2.03 5.94
C GLU A 77 12.89 2.48 5.68
N ARG A 78 13.87 1.61 5.94
CA ARG A 78 15.27 1.91 5.64
C ARG A 78 15.51 1.89 4.13
N SER A 79 16.51 2.64 3.68
CA SER A 79 16.82 2.77 2.25
C SER A 79 17.18 1.44 1.59
N ASP A 80 17.86 0.53 2.29
CA ASP A 80 18.21 -0.80 1.78
C ASP A 80 16.98 -1.71 1.63
N ASP A 81 16.10 -1.74 2.65
CA ASP A 81 14.82 -2.45 2.58
C ASP A 81 13.90 -1.89 1.49
N PHE A 82 13.93 -0.56 1.30
CA PHE A 82 13.18 0.10 0.25
C PHE A 82 13.69 -0.28 -1.14
N ILE A 83 15.02 -0.28 -1.36
CA ILE A 83 15.61 -0.71 -2.64
C ILE A 83 15.23 -2.17 -2.95
N ALA A 84 15.33 -3.06 -1.96
CA ALA A 84 14.91 -4.45 -2.13
C ALA A 84 13.41 -4.55 -2.50
N SER A 85 12.57 -3.71 -1.89
CA SER A 85 11.14 -3.64 -2.20
C SER A 85 10.85 -3.09 -3.59
N VAL A 86 11.64 -2.12 -4.08
CA VAL A 86 11.55 -1.63 -5.46
C VAL A 86 11.92 -2.74 -6.45
N ILE A 87 13.03 -3.44 -6.22
CA ILE A 87 13.46 -4.58 -7.04
C ILE A 87 12.39 -5.67 -7.04
N GLY A 88 11.89 -6.03 -5.86
CA GLY A 88 10.79 -7.00 -5.72
C GLY A 88 9.54 -6.56 -6.47
N SER A 89 9.18 -5.28 -6.43
CA SER A 89 8.01 -4.74 -7.13
C SER A 89 8.19 -4.73 -8.66
N LEU A 90 9.42 -4.56 -9.16
CA LEU A 90 9.74 -4.64 -10.59
C LEU A 90 9.66 -6.07 -11.13
N LEU A 91 10.17 -7.04 -10.35
CA LEU A 91 10.15 -8.46 -10.72
C LEU A 91 8.75 -9.07 -10.55
N PHE A 92 8.02 -8.64 -9.52
CA PHE A 92 6.70 -9.14 -9.16
C PHE A 92 5.74 -7.97 -8.92
N PRO A 93 5.00 -7.50 -9.94
CA PRO A 93 4.09 -6.35 -9.83
C PRO A 93 3.05 -6.47 -8.70
N ALA A 94 2.68 -7.70 -8.32
CA ALA A 94 1.81 -7.98 -7.19
C ALA A 94 2.34 -7.43 -5.85
N LEU A 95 3.66 -7.38 -5.65
CA LEU A 95 4.27 -6.81 -4.44
C LEU A 95 4.06 -5.29 -4.35
N GLY A 96 4.21 -4.59 -5.48
CA GLY A 96 3.90 -3.16 -5.57
C GLY A 96 2.41 -2.89 -5.36
N LEU A 97 1.55 -3.69 -5.97
CA LEU A 97 0.10 -3.63 -5.80
C LEU A 97 -0.31 -3.78 -4.32
N TYR A 98 0.25 -4.74 -3.61
CA TYR A 98 -0.03 -4.95 -2.19
C TYR A 98 0.27 -3.70 -1.35
N ARG A 99 1.40 -3.03 -1.60
CA ARG A 99 1.75 -1.76 -0.93
C ARG A 99 0.76 -0.63 -1.24
N GLY A 100 0.34 -0.52 -2.51
CA GLY A 100 -0.70 0.44 -2.91
C GLY A 100 -2.03 0.19 -2.19
N ILE A 101 -2.51 -1.05 -2.18
CA ILE A 101 -3.74 -1.45 -1.48
C ILE A 101 -3.64 -1.18 0.02
N GLU A 102 -2.53 -1.55 0.67
CA GLU A 102 -2.31 -1.29 2.09
C GLU A 102 -2.39 0.21 2.41
N ALA A 103 -1.79 1.06 1.58
CA ALA A 103 -1.85 2.51 1.74
C ALA A 103 -3.25 3.08 1.56
N ILE A 104 -4.08 2.50 0.68
CA ILE A 104 -5.48 2.91 0.51
C ILE A 104 -6.32 2.44 1.72
N LEU A 105 -6.19 1.16 2.09
CA LEU A 105 -6.97 0.52 3.16
C LEU A 105 -6.66 1.06 4.56
N CYS A 106 -5.50 1.69 4.75
CA CYS A 106 -5.16 2.32 6.01
C CYS A 106 -6.14 3.47 6.38
N GLY A 107 -6.83 4.05 5.38
CA GLY A 107 -7.88 5.04 5.61
C GLY A 107 -7.39 6.33 6.25
N ALA A 108 -6.10 6.68 6.10
CA ALA A 108 -5.50 7.89 6.65
C ALA A 108 -6.16 9.16 6.09
N VAL A 109 -6.48 9.19 4.79
CA VAL A 109 -7.20 10.31 4.13
C VAL A 109 -8.58 10.61 4.73
N LEU A 110 -9.21 9.62 5.37
CA LEU A 110 -10.54 9.80 5.98
C LEU A 110 -10.45 10.56 7.32
N VAL A 111 -9.27 10.65 7.92
CA VAL A 111 -9.05 11.37 9.17
C VAL A 111 -8.69 12.82 8.86
N ARG A 112 -9.55 13.74 9.31
CA ARG A 112 -9.36 15.19 9.17
C ARG A 112 -8.96 15.79 10.51
N ASN A 113 -8.02 16.73 10.48
CA ASN A 113 -7.62 17.57 11.62
C ASN A 113 -7.07 16.83 12.85
N ASP A 114 -6.55 15.61 12.68
CA ASP A 114 -5.92 14.83 13.74
C ASP A 114 -4.71 14.07 13.18
N ASP A 115 -3.51 14.63 13.37
CA ASP A 115 -2.29 14.11 12.77
C ASP A 115 -1.77 12.87 13.49
N LEU A 116 -1.99 12.74 14.80
CA LEU A 116 -1.65 11.52 15.54
C LEU A 116 -2.48 10.35 15.06
N ARG A 117 -3.80 10.54 14.90
CA ARG A 117 -4.66 9.49 14.37
C ARG A 117 -4.36 9.17 12.91
N LYS A 118 -4.02 10.18 12.10
CA LYS A 118 -3.58 9.97 10.71
C LYS A 118 -2.26 9.17 10.66
N ALA A 119 -1.32 9.43 11.56
CA ALA A 119 -0.06 8.71 11.68
C ALA A 119 -0.27 7.27 12.18
N ALA A 120 -1.12 7.04 13.19
CA ALA A 120 -1.49 5.70 13.66
C ALA A 120 -2.12 4.87 12.54
N ARG A 121 -3.09 5.44 11.82
CA ARG A 121 -3.69 4.77 10.66
C ARG A 121 -2.68 4.42 9.60
N SER A 122 -1.72 5.29 9.35
CA SER A 122 -0.66 5.06 8.37
C SER A 122 0.39 4.04 8.83
N GLY A 123 0.36 3.60 10.09
CA GLY A 123 1.36 2.71 10.70
C GLY A 123 2.65 3.41 11.10
N ALA A 124 2.62 4.73 11.27
CA ALA A 124 3.79 5.57 11.54
C ALA A 124 4.04 5.82 13.04
N LEU A 125 3.26 5.21 13.93
CA LEU A 125 3.40 5.36 15.38
C LEU A 125 3.84 4.05 16.02
N CYS A 126 4.70 4.15 17.03
CA CYS A 126 5.19 3.02 17.80
C CYS A 126 5.11 3.30 19.31
N ILE A 127 5.04 2.22 20.07
CA ILE A 127 4.82 2.24 21.52
C ILE A 127 5.66 1.14 22.17
N SER A 128 6.18 1.41 23.37
CA SER A 128 6.93 0.41 24.13
C SER A 128 5.98 -0.65 24.69
N CYS A 129 6.33 -1.92 24.50
CA CYS A 129 5.66 -3.07 25.07
C CYS A 129 6.66 -3.97 25.80
N THR A 130 6.19 -4.67 26.82
CA THR A 130 6.97 -5.72 27.47
C THR A 130 7.03 -6.95 26.56
N THR A 131 8.20 -7.56 26.49
CA THR A 131 8.44 -8.81 25.78
C THR A 131 8.07 -9.98 26.69
N ARG A 132 7.23 -10.91 26.21
CA ARG A 132 7.11 -12.21 26.85
C ARG A 132 8.20 -13.15 26.32
N GLU A 133 8.64 -14.06 27.19
CA GLU A 133 9.53 -15.18 26.87
C GLU A 133 8.90 -16.22 25.91
N GLY A 134 7.66 -15.99 25.44
CA GLY A 134 6.98 -16.81 24.42
C GLY A 134 6.54 -16.07 23.15
N ASP A 135 6.85 -14.77 23.01
CA ASP A 135 6.47 -13.97 21.84
C ASP A 135 7.56 -13.93 20.74
N ASN A 136 8.70 -14.59 20.97
CA ASN A 136 9.67 -14.90 19.92
C ASN A 136 9.06 -15.96 19.00
N VAL A 137 8.33 -15.53 17.96
CA VAL A 137 8.16 -16.36 16.75
C VAL A 137 9.49 -16.32 16.01
N GLU A 138 10.50 -16.95 16.59
CA GLU A 138 11.68 -17.43 15.88
C GLU A 138 11.23 -18.61 15.01
N TRP A 139 11.46 -18.51 13.70
CA TRP A 139 11.47 -19.70 12.87
C TRP A 139 12.52 -20.66 13.44
N PRO A 140 12.18 -21.94 13.66
CA PRO A 140 12.96 -22.79 14.56
C PRO A 140 14.35 -23.04 13.98
N SER A 141 15.37 -22.68 14.75
CA SER A 141 16.73 -23.16 14.57
C SER A 141 17.32 -23.48 15.94
N GLY A 142 17.17 -24.75 16.36
CA GLY A 142 18.05 -25.35 17.37
C GLY A 142 17.55 -25.36 18.82
N LYS A 143 17.27 -26.59 19.28
CA LYS A 143 17.14 -27.12 20.66
C LYS A 143 17.77 -26.28 21.80
N THR A 144 17.06 -26.13 22.93
CA THR A 144 17.54 -26.63 24.25
C THR A 144 16.39 -26.72 25.28
N GLU A 145 16.34 -27.83 26.02
CA GLU A 145 15.62 -28.00 27.30
C GLU A 145 16.38 -27.29 28.43
N VAL A 146 15.72 -26.71 29.45
CA VAL A 146 16.12 -26.82 30.87
C VAL A 146 14.93 -26.48 31.82
N ALA A 147 14.77 -27.39 32.77
CA ALA A 147 14.17 -27.42 34.13
C ALA A 147 13.42 -26.22 34.76
N CYS A 148 12.42 -26.63 35.57
CA CYS A 148 11.56 -25.87 36.47
C CYS A 148 12.30 -25.35 37.72
N ASP A 149 12.12 -24.07 38.08
CA ASP A 149 12.29 -23.56 39.44
C ASP A 149 11.20 -22.50 39.72
N ARG A 150 10.80 -22.38 40.99
CA ARG A 150 9.61 -21.67 41.51
C ARG A 150 9.59 -20.17 41.12
N SER A 151 9.12 -19.84 39.92
CA SER A 151 8.98 -18.46 39.48
C SER A 151 7.62 -17.88 39.88
N ILE A 152 7.62 -16.76 40.59
CA ILE A 152 6.49 -15.83 40.64
C ILE A 152 6.04 -15.60 39.19
N HIS A 153 4.87 -16.09 38.81
CA HIS A 153 4.32 -15.83 37.48
C HIS A 153 3.88 -14.37 37.41
N VAL A 154 4.80 -13.49 37.04
CA VAL A 154 4.48 -12.11 36.65
C VAL A 154 3.72 -12.21 35.33
N LEU A 155 2.39 -12.20 35.43
CA LEU A 155 1.51 -12.17 34.26
C LEU A 155 1.57 -10.74 33.68
N THR A 156 2.51 -10.50 32.76
CA THR A 156 2.60 -9.24 32.03
C THR A 156 1.35 -9.07 31.18
N TYR A 157 0.45 -8.17 31.59
CA TYR A 157 -0.76 -7.88 30.83
C TYR A 157 -0.38 -7.24 29.48
N SER A 158 -0.72 -7.90 28.37
CA SER A 158 -0.66 -7.25 27.06
C SER A 158 -1.94 -6.46 26.89
N PRO A 159 -1.86 -5.13 26.79
CA PRO A 159 -3.06 -4.33 26.69
C PRO A 159 -3.84 -4.67 25.40
N PRO A 160 -5.18 -4.63 25.41
CA PRO A 160 -6.01 -4.99 24.26
C PRO A 160 -5.69 -4.17 23.02
N TRP A 161 -5.28 -2.91 23.23
CA TRP A 161 -4.83 -2.00 22.19
C TRP A 161 -3.48 -2.39 21.56
N LEU A 162 -2.77 -3.43 21.98
CA LEU A 162 -1.56 -3.86 21.26
C LEU A 162 -1.89 -4.74 20.04
N LYS A 163 -3.14 -5.18 19.93
CA LYS A 163 -3.58 -6.11 18.89
C LYS A 163 -3.93 -5.34 17.61
N SER A 164 -3.18 -5.57 16.53
CA SER A 164 -3.52 -5.06 15.20
C SER A 164 -4.85 -5.66 14.69
N ARG A 165 -5.31 -5.24 13.52
CA ARG A 165 -6.50 -5.75 12.80
C ARG A 165 -6.54 -7.28 12.70
N PHE A 166 -5.39 -7.96 12.80
CA PHE A 166 -5.23 -9.42 12.77
C PHE A 166 -4.97 -10.07 14.15
N ARG A 167 -5.28 -9.38 15.25
CA ARG A 167 -5.16 -9.84 16.64
C ARG A 167 -3.73 -10.16 17.13
N THR A 168 -2.70 -9.88 16.35
CA THR A 168 -1.29 -10.00 16.75
C THR A 168 -0.61 -8.62 16.83
N PRO A 169 0.30 -8.42 17.80
CA PRO A 169 1.15 -7.23 17.81
C PRO A 169 2.14 -7.29 16.65
N VAL A 170 2.28 -6.17 15.94
CA VAL A 170 3.31 -6.02 14.89
C VAL A 170 4.50 -5.31 15.52
N TYR A 171 5.57 -6.05 15.76
CA TYR A 171 6.78 -5.48 16.35
C TYR A 171 7.55 -4.62 15.35
N VAL A 172 8.17 -3.55 15.87
CA VAL A 172 9.15 -2.77 15.12
C VAL A 172 10.44 -3.58 15.05
N GLN A 173 10.98 -3.75 13.85
CA GLN A 173 12.21 -4.50 13.61
C GLN A 173 13.27 -3.59 13.00
N ARG A 174 13.27 -3.45 11.68
CA ARG A 174 14.28 -2.70 10.94
C ARG A 174 13.87 -1.24 10.67
N GLN A 175 12.71 -0.78 11.10
CA GLN A 175 12.28 0.58 10.82
C GLN A 175 13.13 1.62 11.57
N VAL A 176 13.26 2.81 10.99
CA VAL A 176 13.86 3.99 11.61
C VAL A 176 12.84 4.61 12.56
N ILE A 177 13.22 4.79 13.83
CA ILE A 177 12.40 5.44 14.85
C ILE A 177 12.95 6.85 15.08
N HIS A 178 12.06 7.83 15.19
CA HIS A 178 12.39 9.22 15.48
C HIS A 178 12.72 9.41 16.96
N GLY A 179 13.67 10.30 17.24
CA GLY A 179 14.09 10.64 18.60
C GLY A 179 15.22 9.75 19.12
N ALA A 180 15.56 9.95 20.39
CA ALA A 180 16.58 9.19 21.09
C ALA A 180 15.91 8.26 22.11
N TYR A 181 16.35 7.01 22.17
CA TYR A 181 15.80 6.05 23.13
C TYR A 181 16.84 5.04 23.61
N SER A 182 16.63 4.57 24.83
CA SER A 182 17.31 3.42 25.43
C SER A 182 16.25 2.53 26.05
N LEU A 183 16.04 1.35 25.47
CA LEU A 183 15.08 0.37 25.97
C LEU A 183 15.74 -0.49 27.07
N PRO A 184 15.13 -0.61 28.25
CA PRO A 184 15.59 -1.56 29.26
C PRO A 184 15.34 -3.00 28.82
N GLU A 185 16.06 -3.95 29.43
CA GLU A 185 15.93 -5.37 29.11
C GLU A 185 14.49 -5.86 29.27
N GLY A 186 14.03 -6.66 28.30
CA GLY A 186 12.65 -7.16 28.26
C GLY A 186 11.63 -6.19 27.65
N TYR A 187 12.04 -5.07 27.06
CA TYR A 187 11.15 -4.14 26.35
C TYR A 187 11.46 -4.10 24.85
N ARG A 188 10.40 -3.97 24.04
CA ARG A 188 10.49 -3.80 22.58
C ARG A 188 9.47 -2.76 22.12
N PHE A 189 9.61 -2.27 20.88
CA PHE A 189 8.60 -1.43 20.26
C PHE A 189 7.61 -2.26 19.45
N ALA A 190 6.34 -1.88 19.52
CA ALA A 190 5.28 -2.37 18.64
C ALA A 190 4.64 -1.20 17.90
N ILE A 191 4.11 -1.48 16.71
CA ILE A 191 3.31 -0.53 15.94
C ILE A 191 1.98 -0.30 16.66
N VAL A 192 1.63 0.97 16.85
CA VAL A 192 0.35 1.38 17.44
C VAL A 192 -0.77 1.01 16.45
N PRO A 193 -1.89 0.41 16.90
CA PRO A 193 -2.99 0.12 15.98
C PRO A 193 -3.64 1.37 15.40
N SER A 194 -4.29 1.18 14.25
CA SER A 194 -4.97 2.22 13.49
C SER A 194 -6.18 2.86 14.19
N ASP A 195 -6.74 2.22 15.21
CA ASP A 195 -7.92 2.64 15.97
C ASP A 195 -7.59 3.21 17.36
N ALA A 196 -6.30 3.28 17.71
CA ALA A 196 -5.84 3.90 18.95
C ALA A 196 -6.30 5.37 19.06
N GLN A 197 -6.64 5.77 20.28
CA GLN A 197 -7.02 7.14 20.61
C GLN A 197 -5.89 7.79 21.40
N PHE A 198 -5.77 9.11 21.28
CA PHE A 198 -4.69 9.87 21.90
C PHE A 198 -5.28 10.95 22.81
N THR A 199 -4.62 11.20 23.93
CA THR A 199 -4.98 12.30 24.83
C THR A 199 -4.59 13.62 24.17
N ALA A 200 -5.48 14.62 24.25
CA ALA A 200 -5.15 15.97 23.83
C ALA A 200 -3.96 16.49 24.65
N PRO A 201 -2.99 17.20 24.02
CA PRO A 201 -1.82 17.70 24.72
C PRO A 201 -2.24 18.66 25.85
N ALA A 202 -1.78 18.40 27.07
CA ALA A 202 -2.07 19.23 28.25
C ALA A 202 -1.47 20.65 28.14
N SER A 203 -0.53 20.86 27.22
CA SER A 203 0.11 22.15 26.93
C SER A 203 0.33 22.29 25.42
N PRO A 204 -0.06 23.42 24.80
CA PRO A 204 0.17 23.67 23.37
C PRO A 204 1.65 23.80 22.99
N ARG A 205 2.59 23.83 23.96
CA ARG A 205 4.04 23.91 23.73
C ARG A 205 4.77 22.55 23.71
N ALA A 206 4.09 21.44 24.01
CA ALA A 206 4.71 20.13 24.15
C ALA A 206 4.40 19.16 22.99
N VAL A 207 3.68 19.59 21.96
CA VAL A 207 3.41 18.75 20.79
C VAL A 207 4.62 18.79 19.88
N LEU A 208 5.45 17.76 19.93
CA LEU A 208 6.35 17.49 18.81
C LEU A 208 5.46 17.15 17.60
N GLU A 209 5.44 18.05 16.63
CA GLU A 209 4.60 17.93 15.45
C GLU A 209 5.05 16.72 14.62
N VAL A 210 4.10 15.83 14.30
CA VAL A 210 4.39 14.65 13.50
C VAL A 210 4.71 15.10 12.07
N SER A 211 5.97 15.05 11.69
CA SER A 211 6.39 15.48 10.35
C SER A 211 5.97 14.44 9.31
N ALA A 212 5.05 14.84 8.43
CA ALA A 212 4.53 14.05 7.33
C ALA A 212 4.76 14.78 6.00
N THR A 213 5.09 14.05 4.93
CA THR A 213 5.31 14.64 3.60
C THR A 213 4.31 14.06 2.60
N TYR A 214 3.71 14.93 1.79
CA TYR A 214 2.90 14.52 0.64
C TYR A 214 3.76 14.55 -0.62
N ASN A 215 4.11 13.37 -1.14
CA ASN A 215 4.98 13.28 -2.31
C ASN A 215 4.20 13.51 -3.62
N MET A 216 3.94 14.78 -3.93
CA MET A 216 3.20 15.19 -5.12
C MET A 216 3.92 14.84 -6.42
N VAL A 217 5.26 14.76 -6.39
CA VAL A 217 6.06 14.34 -7.54
C VAL A 217 5.80 12.87 -7.87
N LYS A 218 5.83 11.97 -6.87
CA LYS A 218 5.44 10.55 -7.06
C LYS A 218 4.01 10.43 -7.59
N ALA A 219 3.08 11.20 -7.04
CA ALA A 219 1.68 11.19 -7.50
C ALA A 219 1.55 11.64 -8.97
N LEU A 220 2.26 12.70 -9.38
CA LEU A 220 2.25 13.17 -10.76
C LEU A 220 2.85 12.15 -11.74
N ILE A 221 3.98 11.54 -11.38
CA ILE A 221 4.61 10.48 -12.19
C ILE A 221 3.64 9.29 -12.32
N ALA A 222 3.01 8.87 -11.22
CA ALA A 222 2.03 7.80 -11.22
C ALA A 222 0.80 8.13 -12.09
N LEU A 223 0.34 9.39 -12.09
CA LEU A 223 -0.77 9.84 -12.93
C LEU A 223 -0.44 9.72 -14.43
N VAL A 224 0.73 10.22 -14.83
CA VAL A 224 1.20 10.13 -16.23
C VAL A 224 1.37 8.65 -16.63
N GLN A 225 1.98 7.85 -15.75
CA GLN A 225 2.17 6.42 -15.95
C GLN A 225 0.84 5.69 -16.14
N SER A 226 -0.15 5.92 -15.27
CA SER A 226 -1.48 5.34 -15.38
C SER A 226 -2.16 5.74 -16.68
N GLY A 227 -2.10 7.02 -17.06
CA GLY A 227 -2.65 7.48 -18.34
C GLY A 227 -2.04 6.76 -19.54
N TYR A 228 -0.71 6.64 -19.57
CA TYR A 228 0.01 5.94 -20.64
C TYR A 228 -0.33 4.44 -20.68
N ALA A 229 -0.31 3.76 -19.54
CA ALA A 229 -0.58 2.33 -19.45
C ALA A 229 -2.03 2.01 -19.85
N LEU A 230 -3.00 2.81 -19.38
CA LEU A 230 -4.41 2.66 -19.73
C LEU A 230 -4.66 2.97 -21.21
N MET A 231 -4.03 4.00 -21.77
CA MET A 231 -4.13 4.31 -23.21
C MET A 231 -3.57 3.17 -24.06
N THR A 232 -2.44 2.58 -23.67
CA THR A 232 -1.84 1.44 -24.36
C THR A 232 -2.76 0.23 -24.33
N LEU A 233 -3.31 -0.08 -23.15
CA LEU A 233 -4.27 -1.16 -22.99
C LEU A 233 -5.55 -0.94 -23.82
N TYR A 234 -6.06 0.30 -23.85
CA TYR A 234 -7.23 0.68 -24.65
C TYR A 234 -6.98 0.49 -26.15
N ARG A 235 -5.82 0.94 -26.64
CA ARG A 235 -5.40 0.77 -28.05
C ARG A 235 -5.21 -0.69 -28.45
N SER A 236 -5.04 -1.58 -27.49
CA SER A 236 -4.90 -3.02 -27.72
C SER A 236 -6.23 -3.72 -27.98
N ARG A 237 -7.37 -3.00 -27.82
CA ARG A 237 -8.71 -3.53 -28.08
C ARG A 237 -8.92 -3.80 -29.58
N GLY A 238 -9.67 -4.86 -29.88
CA GLY A 238 -10.11 -5.19 -31.25
C GLY A 238 -9.35 -6.40 -31.78
N ASP A 239 -8.87 -6.29 -33.01
CA ASP A 239 -8.30 -7.39 -33.78
C ASP A 239 -7.13 -8.08 -33.07
N GLN A 240 -6.31 -7.35 -32.32
CA GLN A 240 -5.19 -7.93 -31.57
C GLN A 240 -5.65 -8.92 -30.50
N ILE A 241 -6.68 -8.60 -29.73
CA ILE A 241 -7.25 -9.51 -28.71
C ILE A 241 -8.08 -10.60 -29.39
N ALA A 242 -8.82 -10.28 -30.47
CA ALA A 242 -9.60 -11.28 -31.19
C ALA A 242 -8.71 -12.37 -31.81
N GLN A 243 -7.52 -12.01 -32.29
CA GLN A 243 -6.60 -12.92 -32.95
C GLN A 243 -5.64 -13.62 -31.98
N PHE A 244 -5.04 -12.89 -31.03
CA PHE A 244 -4.01 -13.43 -30.13
C PHE A 244 -4.54 -13.74 -28.71
N GLY A 245 -5.80 -13.42 -28.43
CA GLY A 245 -6.42 -13.66 -27.12
C GLY A 245 -5.62 -13.03 -25.99
N TYR A 246 -5.44 -13.79 -24.90
CA TYR A 246 -4.65 -13.37 -23.74
C TYR A 246 -3.13 -13.27 -24.00
N ALA A 247 -2.65 -13.76 -25.15
CA ALA A 247 -1.24 -13.62 -25.55
C ALA A 247 -0.96 -12.32 -26.33
N ALA A 248 -1.97 -11.47 -26.54
CA ALA A 248 -1.79 -10.18 -27.20
C ALA A 248 -0.74 -9.32 -26.47
N PHE A 249 0.28 -8.84 -27.21
CA PHE A 249 1.35 -8.01 -26.65
C PHE A 249 0.82 -6.82 -25.84
N GLY A 250 -0.25 -6.18 -26.30
CA GLY A 250 -0.89 -5.07 -25.62
C GLY A 250 -1.40 -5.36 -24.19
N LEU A 251 -1.74 -6.63 -23.91
CA LEU A 251 -2.18 -7.06 -22.58
C LEU A 251 -1.02 -7.22 -21.60
N THR A 252 0.24 -7.27 -22.07
CA THR A 252 1.41 -7.33 -21.19
C THR A 252 1.55 -6.09 -20.29
N VAL A 253 0.92 -4.98 -20.68
CA VAL A 253 0.89 -3.72 -19.92
C VAL A 253 -0.15 -3.76 -18.78
N ALA A 254 -1.11 -4.70 -18.81
CA ALA A 254 -2.23 -4.73 -17.86
C ALA A 254 -1.79 -4.79 -16.37
N PRO A 255 -0.79 -5.60 -15.96
CA PRO A 255 -0.32 -5.59 -14.57
C PRO A 255 0.24 -4.22 -14.14
N TYR A 256 0.92 -3.53 -15.05
CA TYR A 256 1.48 -2.20 -14.81
C TYR A 256 0.39 -1.12 -14.78
N ALA A 257 -0.66 -1.26 -15.59
CA ALA A 257 -1.83 -0.40 -15.53
C ALA A 257 -2.52 -0.47 -14.16
N VAL A 258 -2.81 -1.69 -13.67
CA VAL A 258 -3.42 -1.88 -12.34
C VAL A 258 -2.52 -1.35 -11.24
N MET A 259 -1.24 -1.71 -11.28
CA MET A 259 -0.27 -1.28 -10.27
C MET A 259 -0.12 0.25 -10.24
N SER A 260 0.04 0.91 -11.38
CA SER A 260 0.25 2.37 -11.42
C SER A 260 -0.96 3.13 -10.88
N VAL A 261 -2.18 2.67 -11.19
CA VAL A 261 -3.42 3.25 -10.62
C VAL A 261 -3.43 3.10 -9.11
N MET A 262 -3.02 1.95 -8.59
CA MET A 262 -2.98 1.70 -7.15
C MET A 262 -1.87 2.49 -6.45
N ASN A 263 -0.73 2.71 -7.11
CA ASN A 263 0.31 3.59 -6.61
C ASN A 263 -0.16 5.05 -6.59
N LEU A 264 -0.87 5.51 -7.63
CA LEU A 264 -1.44 6.85 -7.67
C LEU A 264 -2.42 7.05 -6.49
N LEU A 265 -3.40 6.15 -6.36
CA LEU A 265 -4.36 6.20 -5.26
C LEU A 265 -3.68 6.12 -3.89
N GLY A 266 -2.70 5.23 -3.72
CA GLY A 266 -1.93 5.11 -2.49
C GLY A 266 -1.20 6.40 -2.11
N ASN A 267 -0.51 7.05 -3.07
CA ASN A 267 0.18 8.33 -2.84
C ASN A 267 -0.79 9.48 -2.53
N LEU A 268 -2.04 9.41 -2.99
CA LEU A 268 -3.08 10.39 -2.65
C LEU A 268 -3.74 10.09 -1.30
N CYS A 269 -3.87 8.81 -0.93
CA CYS A 269 -4.59 8.37 0.26
C CYS A 269 -3.73 8.33 1.53
N ARG A 270 -2.41 8.13 1.43
CA ARG A 270 -1.53 7.99 2.58
C ARG A 270 -0.38 9.01 2.53
N PRO A 271 -0.17 9.81 3.59
CA PRO A 271 1.05 10.60 3.72
C PRO A 271 2.29 9.72 3.93
N ASP A 272 3.45 10.24 3.56
CA ASP A 272 4.74 9.58 3.72
C ASP A 272 5.40 10.01 5.03
N TYR A 273 6.00 9.06 5.75
CA TYR A 273 6.67 9.28 7.04
C TYR A 273 8.07 8.67 6.99
N ALA A 274 9.09 9.53 7.12
CA ALA A 274 10.49 9.11 7.06
C ALA A 274 10.92 8.21 8.23
N SER A 275 10.19 8.27 9.35
CA SER A 275 10.46 7.53 10.58
C SER A 275 9.16 7.19 11.31
N LEU A 276 9.22 6.20 12.19
CA LEU A 276 8.19 5.95 13.19
C LEU A 276 8.32 6.93 14.35
N TYR A 277 7.21 7.41 14.90
CA TYR A 277 7.21 8.31 16.06
C TYR A 277 6.78 7.56 17.32
N ILE A 278 7.42 7.89 18.44
CA ILE A 278 7.17 7.25 19.73
C ILE A 278 5.94 7.91 20.38
N VAL A 279 5.05 7.09 20.93
CA VAL A 279 3.90 7.56 21.71
C VAL A 279 4.00 7.06 23.15
N GLU A 280 3.67 7.93 24.09
CA GLU A 280 3.70 7.64 25.51
C GLU A 280 2.58 6.68 25.96
N SER A 281 2.90 5.85 26.95
CA SER A 281 2.00 4.86 27.56
C SER A 281 2.39 4.56 29.00
N SER A 282 1.50 3.91 29.75
CA SER A 282 1.79 3.45 31.11
C SER A 282 2.96 2.46 31.16
N ILE A 283 3.11 1.64 30.12
CA ILE A 283 4.24 0.71 29.96
C ILE A 283 5.55 1.47 29.74
N MET A 284 5.52 2.59 29.00
CA MET A 284 6.69 3.44 28.79
C MET A 284 7.11 4.14 30.09
N ASP A 285 6.15 4.54 30.92
CA ASP A 285 6.43 5.13 32.25
C ASP A 285 7.04 4.10 33.21
N GLU A 286 6.61 2.84 33.14
CA GLU A 286 7.29 1.72 33.81
C GLU A 286 8.71 1.50 33.25
N ALA A 287 8.88 1.52 31.93
CA ALA A 287 10.20 1.38 31.31
C ALA A 287 11.16 2.50 31.75
N ARG A 288 10.67 3.76 31.84
CA ARG A 288 11.44 4.89 32.39
C ARG A 288 11.89 4.65 33.82
N ARG A 289 11.02 4.11 34.67
CA ARG A 289 11.37 3.74 36.06
C ARG A 289 12.44 2.64 36.15
N ARG A 290 12.55 1.79 35.11
CA ARG A 290 13.59 0.77 34.98
C ARG A 290 14.87 1.27 34.31
N GLY A 291 15.06 2.58 34.18
CA GLY A 291 16.24 3.19 33.57
C GLY A 291 16.15 3.39 32.05
N GLY A 292 14.98 3.17 31.44
CA GLY A 292 14.73 3.49 30.04
C GLY A 292 14.71 4.99 29.78
N VAL A 293 15.23 5.41 28.63
CA VAL A 293 15.22 6.81 28.18
C VAL A 293 14.40 6.91 26.90
N PHE A 294 13.52 7.90 26.81
CA PHE A 294 12.67 8.14 25.64
C PHE A 294 12.53 9.64 25.41
N GLU A 295 13.12 10.14 24.34
CA GLU A 295 13.08 11.53 23.90
C GLU A 295 12.37 11.63 22.54
N GLY A 296 11.57 12.68 22.35
CA GLY A 296 10.84 12.91 21.09
C GLY A 296 9.51 12.16 20.98
N ALA A 297 8.84 11.89 22.11
CA ALA A 297 7.48 11.37 22.09
C ALA A 297 6.48 12.44 21.58
N VAL A 298 5.58 12.06 20.68
CA VAL A 298 4.68 12.99 19.97
C VAL A 298 3.28 13.11 20.59
N GLY A 299 2.95 12.26 21.55
CA GLY A 299 1.65 12.24 22.22
C GLY A 299 1.52 11.08 23.21
N ARG A 300 0.35 10.92 23.83
CA ARG A 300 0.06 9.84 24.79
C ARG A 300 -1.16 9.04 24.35
N VAL A 301 -1.08 7.71 24.40
CA VAL A 301 -2.20 6.81 24.08
C VAL A 301 -3.22 6.82 25.21
N LEU A 302 -4.50 6.83 24.87
CA LEU A 302 -5.61 6.63 25.81
C LEU A 302 -5.84 5.13 26.00
N GLU A 303 -5.59 4.64 27.22
CA GLU A 303 -5.64 3.20 27.54
C GLU A 303 -7.02 2.75 28.09
N ASP A 304 -7.89 3.70 28.46
CA ASP A 304 -9.09 3.47 29.29
C ASP A 304 -10.40 3.19 28.52
N ARG A 305 -10.34 2.83 27.23
CA ARG A 305 -11.55 2.44 26.49
C ARG A 305 -11.39 1.08 25.82
N VAL A 306 -11.82 0.06 26.56
CA VAL A 306 -12.26 -1.24 26.02
C VAL A 306 -13.78 -1.23 25.99
#